data_AF-A0A6L8U0P0-F1
#
_entry.id   AF-A0A6L8U0P0-F1
#
_cell.length_a   1.000
_cell.length_b   1.000
_cell.length_c   1.000
_cell.angle_alpha   90.00
_cell.angle_beta   90.00
_cell.angle_gamma   90.00
#
_symmetry.space_group_name_H-M   'P 1'
#
loop_
_entity.id
_entity.type
_entity.pdbx_description
1 polymer ?
#
loop_
_entity_poly.entity_id
_entity_poly.type
_entity_poly.pdbx_seq_one_letter_code
_entity_poly.pdbx_strand_id
1 'polypeptide(L)'
;ILGGLGMSWVGLVLFLGTGLMHSIMWPCIYNLSLEDLGPHSKVGSGVISTSVIGAALLPIMMGAIQRGIGLIVAICCLFIYYAYITFFAVKGAKIR
;
A
#
# COMPACT_ATOMS: atom_id res chain seq x y z
N ILE A 1 17.09 23.73 -15.30
CA ILE A 1 16.75 23.39 -13.89
C ILE A 1 15.88 22.12 -13.78
N LEU A 2 15.24 21.64 -14.86
CA LEU A 2 14.60 20.32 -14.93
C LEU A 2 15.42 19.26 -15.71
N GLY A 3 16.75 19.35 -15.70
CA GLY A 3 17.62 18.42 -16.45
C GLY A 3 18.99 18.16 -15.83
N GLY A 4 19.20 18.54 -14.56
CA GLY A 4 20.51 18.54 -13.91
C GLY A 4 20.78 17.41 -12.91
N LEU A 5 19.79 16.56 -12.61
CA LEU A 5 19.94 15.47 -11.65
C LEU A 5 19.33 14.18 -12.24
N GLY A 6 20.13 13.46 -13.04
CA GLY A 6 20.21 11.99 -13.15
C GLY A 6 18.96 11.11 -13.16
N MET A 7 17.73 11.63 -13.27
CA MET A 7 16.52 10.83 -13.40
C MET A 7 16.34 10.53 -14.89
N SER A 8 16.60 9.29 -15.30
CA SER A 8 16.22 8.85 -16.64
C SER A 8 14.72 9.13 -16.83
N TRP A 9 14.30 9.59 -18.00
CA TRP A 9 12.88 9.81 -18.31
C TRP A 9 12.00 8.60 -17.92
N VAL A 10 12.60 7.41 -18.01
CA VAL A 10 12.05 6.14 -17.53
C VAL A 10 11.69 6.17 -16.04
N GLY A 11 12.56 6.68 -15.17
CA GLY A 11 12.30 6.79 -13.72
C GLY A 11 11.11 7.67 -13.38
N LEU A 12 10.92 8.79 -14.10
CA LEU A 12 9.74 9.66 -13.92
C LEU A 12 8.44 8.95 -14.33
N VAL A 13 8.46 8.28 -15.48
CA VAL A 13 7.29 7.53 -15.97
C VAL A 13 6.94 6.39 -15.01
N LEU A 14 7.93 5.66 -14.49
CA LEU A 14 7.71 4.60 -13.51
C LEU A 14 7.15 5.15 -12.20
N PHE A 15 7.68 6.28 -11.69
CA PHE A 15 7.17 6.90 -10.47
C PHE A 15 5.69 7.32 -10.62
N LEU A 16 5.34 7.99 -11.71
CA LEU A 16 3.95 8.32 -12.03
C LEU A 16 3.07 7.06 -12.17
N GLY A 17 3.59 6.02 -12.83
CA GLY A 17 2.94 4.72 -12.95
C GLY A 17 2.64 4.08 -11.60
N THR A 18 3.57 4.14 -10.65
CA THR A 18 3.32 3.61 -9.29
C THR A 18 2.20 4.35 -8.57
N GLY A 19 2.11 5.68 -8.72
CA GLY A 19 1.00 6.47 -8.18
C GLY A 19 -0.35 6.10 -8.79
N LEU A 20 -0.39 5.88 -10.11
CA LEU A 20 -1.59 5.43 -10.81
C LEU A 20 -2.07 4.06 -10.30
N MET A 21 -1.15 3.11 -10.13
CA MET A 21 -1.49 1.78 -9.62
C MET A 21 -1.98 1.81 -8.17
N HIS A 22 -1.39 2.64 -7.31
CA HIS A 22 -1.85 2.81 -5.94
C HIS A 22 -3.27 3.39 -5.85
N SER A 23 -3.63 4.30 -6.75
CA SER A 23 -4.96 4.90 -6.81
C SER A 23 -6.06 3.88 -7.08
N ILE A 24 -5.81 2.88 -7.95
CA ILE A 24 -6.77 1.82 -8.27
C ILE A 24 -6.83 0.77 -7.16
N MET A 25 -5.70 0.49 -6.52
CA MET A 25 -5.60 -0.53 -5.47
C MET A 25 -6.53 -0.25 -4.28
N TRP A 26 -6.57 1.00 -3.79
CA TRP A 26 -7.37 1.36 -2.61
C TRP A 26 -8.89 1.15 -2.76
N PRO A 27 -9.57 1.66 -3.82
CA PRO A 27 -10.99 1.41 -4.02
C PRO A 27 -11.30 -0.06 -4.30
N CYS A 28 -10.39 -0.81 -4.95
CA CYS A 28 -10.56 -2.26 -5.11
C CYS A 28 -10.56 -2.97 -3.76
N ILE A 29 -9.58 -2.71 -2.89
CA ILE A 29 -9.51 -3.30 -1.55
C ILE A 29 -10.75 -2.92 -0.74
N TYR A 30 -11.17 -1.66 -0.81
CA TYR A 30 -12.32 -1.15 -0.08
C TYR A 30 -13.62 -1.86 -0.51
N ASN A 31 -13.82 -2.03 -1.82
CA ASN A 31 -14.97 -2.76 -2.35
C ASN A 31 -14.94 -4.25 -1.95
N LEU A 32 -13.80 -4.92 -2.15
CA LEU A 32 -13.61 -6.34 -1.77
C LEU A 32 -13.83 -6.58 -0.28
N SER A 33 -13.49 -5.61 0.58
CA SER A 33 -13.65 -5.74 2.03
C SER A 33 -15.09 -5.53 2.52
N LEU A 34 -15.94 -4.88 1.71
CA LEU A 34 -17.32 -4.55 2.05
C LEU A 34 -18.35 -5.41 1.32
N GLU A 35 -17.89 -6.21 0.36
CA GLU A 35 -18.71 -7.17 -0.36
C GLU A 35 -19.33 -8.18 0.63
N ASP A 36 -20.61 -8.50 0.44
CA ASP A 36 -21.39 -9.45 1.25
C ASP A 36 -21.49 -9.15 2.77
N LEU A 37 -21.11 -7.96 3.23
CA LEU A 37 -21.23 -7.56 4.65
C LEU A 37 -22.66 -7.20 5.09
N GLY A 38 -23.60 -7.09 4.13
CA GLY A 38 -25.01 -6.80 4.38
C GLY A 38 -25.22 -5.57 5.28
N PRO A 39 -26.01 -5.66 6.37
CA PRO A 39 -26.26 -4.54 7.29
C PRO A 39 -25.00 -3.95 7.95
N HIS A 40 -23.92 -4.74 8.04
CA HIS A 40 -22.68 -4.33 8.70
C HIS A 40 -21.73 -3.53 7.80
N SER A 41 -22.04 -3.39 6.50
CA SER A 41 -21.20 -2.65 5.54
C SER A 41 -20.88 -1.23 6.01
N LYS A 42 -21.85 -0.55 6.65
CA LYS A 42 -21.66 0.80 7.20
C LYS A 42 -20.63 0.85 8.34
N VAL A 43 -20.61 -0.16 9.20
CA VAL A 43 -19.64 -0.26 10.31
C VAL A 43 -18.28 -0.70 9.77
N GLY A 44 -18.25 -1.68 8.86
CA GLY A 44 -17.03 -2.15 8.19
C GLY A 44 -16.31 -1.02 7.45
N SER A 45 -17.07 -0.16 6.76
CA SER A 45 -16.56 1.02 6.06
C SER A 45 -15.84 1.99 7.01
N GLY A 46 -16.41 2.20 8.20
CA GLY A 46 -15.79 3.02 9.25
C GLY A 46 -14.49 2.41 9.74
N VAL A 47 -14.46 1.09 9.98
CA VAL A 47 -13.25 0.37 10.43
C VAL A 47 -12.14 0.41 9.39
N ILE A 48 -12.45 0.21 8.10
CA ILE A 48 -11.45 0.30 7.02
C ILE A 48 -10.89 1.72 6.95
N SER A 49 -11.74 2.74 7.09
CA SER A 49 -11.32 4.15 7.04
C SER A 49 -10.42 4.53 8.21
N THR A 50 -10.66 4.02 9.42
CA THR A 50 -9.77 4.26 10.58
C THR A 50 -8.48 3.44 10.52
N SER A 51 -8.50 2.30 9.83
CA SER A 51 -7.32 1.45 9.62
C SER A 51 -6.22 2.13 8.80
N VAL A 52 -6.52 3.24 8.12
CA VAL A 52 -5.54 4.10 7.43
C VAL A 52 -4.42 4.58 8.37
N ILE A 53 -4.65 4.57 9.70
CA ILE A 53 -3.60 4.85 10.69
C ILE A 53 -2.37 3.94 10.53
N GLY A 54 -2.55 2.71 10.02
CA GLY A 54 -1.46 1.79 9.70
C GLY A 54 -0.50 2.34 8.65
N ALA A 55 -0.99 3.17 7.71
CA ALA A 55 -0.15 3.83 6.71
C ALA A 55 0.72 4.95 7.31
N ALA A 56 0.32 5.55 8.44
CA ALA A 56 1.17 6.48 9.17
C ALA A 56 2.24 5.75 10.01
N LEU A 57 1.93 4.54 10.48
CA LEU A 57 2.84 3.72 11.27
C LEU A 57 3.97 3.12 10.42
N LEU A 58 3.67 2.73 9.18
CA LEU A 58 4.60 2.02 8.29
C LEU A 58 5.88 2.85 7.96
N PRO A 59 5.81 4.15 7.60
CA PRO A 59 7.00 5.00 7.41
C PRO A 59 7.84 5.17 8.67
N ILE A 60 7.21 5.28 9.84
CA ILE A 60 7.92 5.39 11.13
C ILE A 60 8.73 4.11 11.38
N MET A 61 8.10 2.96 11.17
CA MET A 61 8.75 1.66 11.31
C MET A 61 9.90 1.49 10.31
N MET A 62 9.68 1.82 9.02
CA MET A 62 10.73 1.77 8.00
C MET A 62 11.89 2.72 8.32
N GLY A 63 11.61 3.92 8.83
CA GLY A 63 12.62 4.88 9.24
C GLY A 63 13.44 4.41 10.45
N ALA A 64 12.81 3.74 11.42
CA ALA A 64 13.50 3.12 12.55
C ALA A 64 14.40 1.95 12.10
N ILE A 65 13.86 1.08 11.23
CA ILE A 65 14.58 -0.04 10.63
C ILE A 65 15.81 0.48 9.86
N GLN A 66 15.64 1.45 8.98
CA GLN A 66 16.73 2.04 8.18
C GLN A 66 17.92 2.49 9.04
N ARG A 67 17.68 3.05 10.24
CA ARG A 67 18.74 3.51 11.14
C ARG A 67 19.59 2.37 11.73
N GLY A 68 19.02 1.17 11.90
CA GLY A 68 19.70 0.05 12.55
C GLY A 68 20.48 -0.85 11.59
N ILE A 69 19.85 -1.30 10.51
CA ILE A 69 20.39 -2.36 9.63
C ILE A 69 20.58 -1.92 8.17
N GLY A 70 20.36 -0.65 7.87
CA GLY A 70 20.57 -0.04 6.56
C GLY A 70 19.35 0.00 5.65
N LEU A 71 19.50 0.73 4.54
CA LEU A 71 18.41 1.09 3.62
C LEU A 71 17.83 -0.10 2.86
N ILE A 72 18.67 -1.06 2.44
CA ILE A 72 18.25 -2.19 1.59
C ILE A 72 17.20 -3.04 2.31
N VAL A 73 17.44 -3.34 3.58
CA VAL A 73 16.51 -4.13 4.40
C VAL A 73 15.22 -3.36 4.67
N ALA A 74 15.30 -2.04 4.90
CA ALA A 74 14.11 -1.20 5.03
C ALA A 74 13.25 -1.23 3.76
N ILE A 75 13.86 -1.20 2.58
CA ILE A 75 13.14 -1.34 1.30
C ILE A 75 12.51 -2.73 1.17
N CYS A 76 13.18 -3.78 1.66
CA CYS A 76 12.63 -5.14 1.62
C CYS A 76 11.29 -5.29 2.36
N CYS A 77 11.01 -4.44 3.36
CA CYS A 77 9.70 -4.41 4.03
C CYS A 77 8.54 -4.15 3.05
N LEU A 78 8.77 -3.42 1.95
CA LEU A 78 7.74 -3.20 0.92
C LEU A 78 7.33 -4.50 0.22
N PHE A 79 8.24 -5.46 0.04
CA PHE A 79 7.88 -6.75 -0.56
C PHE A 79 6.91 -7.53 0.32
N ILE A 80 7.10 -7.49 1.64
CA ILE A 80 6.19 -8.13 2.60
C ILE A 80 4.80 -7.48 2.53
N TYR A 81 4.75 -6.14 2.49
CA TYR A 81 3.52 -5.38 2.33
C TYR A 81 2.77 -5.78 1.05
N TYR A 82 3.43 -5.73 -0.11
CA TYR A 82 2.77 -6.09 -1.37
C TYR A 82 2.38 -7.58 -1.44
N ALA A 83 3.18 -8.49 -0.87
CA ALA A 83 2.83 -9.90 -0.78
C ALA A 83 1.52 -10.12 0.00
N TYR A 84 1.34 -9.40 1.12
CA TYR A 84 0.09 -9.46 1.90
C TYR A 84 -1.10 -8.93 1.09
N ILE A 85 -0.96 -7.80 0.40
CA ILE A 85 -2.03 -7.24 -0.43
C ILE A 85 -2.39 -8.20 -1.58
N THR A 86 -1.41 -8.82 -2.23
CA THR A 86 -1.66 -9.83 -3.26
C THR A 86 -2.40 -11.05 -2.69
N PHE A 87 -1.99 -11.54 -1.53
CA PHE A 87 -2.71 -12.62 -0.85
C PHE A 87 -4.16 -12.23 -0.55
N PHE A 88 -4.38 -11.02 -0.02
CA PHE A 88 -5.71 -10.48 0.25
C PHE A 88 -6.59 -10.44 -1.01
N ALA A 89 -6.06 -9.92 -2.12
CA ALA A 89 -6.80 -9.80 -3.36
C ALA A 89 -7.19 -11.16 -3.99
N VAL A 90 -6.31 -12.17 -3.92
CA VAL A 90 -6.53 -13.46 -4.60
C VAL A 90 -7.34 -14.44 -3.75
N LYS A 91 -7.00 -14.55 -2.47
CA LYS A 91 -7.58 -15.56 -1.55
C LYS A 91 -8.25 -14.92 -0.34
N GLY A 92 -7.62 -13.93 0.28
CA GLY A 92 -8.10 -13.34 1.53
C GLY A 92 -9.53 -12.80 1.44
N ALA A 93 -9.88 -12.12 0.35
CA ALA A 93 -11.23 -11.57 0.14
C ALA A 93 -12.31 -12.64 -0.10
N LYS A 94 -11.91 -13.90 -0.39
CA LYS A 94 -12.84 -15.03 -0.59
C LYS A 94 -12.99 -15.89 0.66
N ILE A 95 -12.07 -15.78 1.62
CA ILE A 95 -12.13 -16.50 2.89
C ILE A 95 -13.15 -15.76 3.76
N ARG A 96 -14.33 -16.34 3.93
CA ARG A 96 -15.45 -15.81 4.71
C ARG A 96 -15.70 -16.69 5.92
#